data_AF-A0A395P0H3-F1
#
_entry.id   AF-A0A395P0H3-F1
#
_cell.length_a   1.000
_cell.length_b   1.000
_cell.length_c   1.000
_cell.angle_alpha   90.00
_cell.angle_beta   90.00
_cell.angle_gamma   90.00
#
_symmetry.space_group_name_H-M   'P 1'
#
loop_
_entity.id
_entity.type
_entity.pdbx_description
1 polymer ?
#
loop_
_entity_poly.entity_id
_entity_poly.type
_entity_poly.pdbx_seq_one_letter_code
_entity_poly.pdbx_strand_id
1 'polypeptide(L)'
;MEPTMYMIDPRGDTLLILYNANSGDMTRDSALRWDNNLPQYLTREAQRNDMMLGILPPSAETSPGDGEREVWMRLSSKHLSLASAYFQRLISGDWTETQPKDGYSYTITAQEWDEKALVLLMNIIHGRTTHVPRCVSVEMLAKLGILVNYYKCYEAVKFYTDTWVSLLNLLPLPLVYGRELLFRLFVSWVFLDGITFATLTKVILYNSRGPMHSLGLPMSHQVIGKHRGSDASSIQVD
;
A
#
# COMPACT_ATOMS: atom_id res chain seq x y z
N MET A 1 4.39 -27.20 -1.09
CA MET A 1 4.96 -26.47 -2.25
C MET A 1 6.31 -25.93 -1.80
N GLU A 2 7.36 -25.97 -2.61
CA GLU A 2 8.64 -25.35 -2.19
C GLU A 2 8.49 -23.81 -2.16
N PRO A 3 9.07 -23.13 -1.15
CA PRO A 3 8.96 -21.67 -1.04
C PRO A 3 9.70 -20.97 -2.19
N THR A 4 9.16 -19.85 -2.65
CA THR A 4 9.84 -19.03 -3.67
C THR A 4 11.00 -18.28 -3.02
N MET A 5 12.23 -18.46 -3.51
CA MET A 5 13.43 -17.85 -2.92
C MET A 5 13.98 -16.68 -3.76
N TYR A 6 14.15 -15.52 -3.12
CA TYR A 6 14.80 -14.33 -3.69
C TYR A 6 16.17 -14.09 -3.06
N MET A 7 17.22 -14.16 -3.86
CA MET A 7 18.61 -13.92 -3.44
C MET A 7 19.00 -12.45 -3.69
N ILE A 8 18.47 -11.53 -2.89
CA ILE A 8 18.70 -10.08 -3.06
C ILE A 8 20.12 -9.71 -2.64
N ASP A 9 20.60 -10.24 -1.50
CA ASP A 9 22.01 -10.21 -1.12
C ASP A 9 22.58 -11.64 -1.04
N PRO A 10 23.44 -12.06 -1.99
CA PRO A 10 24.06 -13.38 -1.98
C PRO A 10 24.91 -13.68 -0.74
N ARG A 11 25.39 -12.64 -0.04
CA ARG A 11 26.16 -12.75 1.21
C ARG A 11 25.36 -12.28 2.42
N GLY A 12 24.05 -12.10 2.25
CA GLY A 12 23.15 -11.69 3.30
C GLY A 12 23.15 -12.64 4.48
N ASP A 13 23.01 -12.07 5.67
CA ASP A 13 22.96 -12.73 6.98
C ASP A 13 21.54 -12.73 7.58
N THR A 14 20.56 -12.21 6.85
CA THR A 14 19.16 -12.15 7.26
C THR A 14 18.26 -12.90 6.29
N LEU A 15 17.34 -13.71 6.82
CA LEU A 15 16.27 -14.35 6.06
C LEU A 15 14.94 -13.69 6.41
N LEU A 16 14.25 -13.10 5.43
CA LEU A 16 12.86 -12.67 5.58
C LEU A 16 11.95 -13.74 5.00
N ILE A 17 10.95 -14.15 5.77
CA ILE A 17 9.92 -15.11 5.39
C ILE A 17 8.58 -14.38 5.33
N LEU A 18 8.03 -14.25 4.13
CA LEU A 18 6.70 -13.72 3.88
C LEU A 18 5.70 -14.88 3.77
N TYR A 19 4.84 -15.03 4.77
CA TYR A 19 3.73 -15.98 4.76
C TYR A 19 2.51 -15.38 4.06
N ASN A 20 1.71 -16.24 3.42
CA ASN A 20 0.48 -15.87 2.74
C ASN A 20 0.67 -14.68 1.77
N ALA A 21 1.75 -14.73 0.98
CA ALA A 21 2.08 -13.65 0.06
C ALA A 21 0.91 -13.35 -0.89
N ASN A 22 0.52 -12.09 -1.00
CA ASN A 22 -0.63 -11.61 -1.79
C ASN A 22 -2.02 -12.09 -1.31
N SER A 23 -2.16 -12.68 -0.11
CA SER A 23 -3.46 -13.08 0.44
C SER A 23 -4.27 -11.89 0.95
N GLY A 24 -3.62 -10.92 1.58
CA GLY A 24 -4.22 -9.71 2.12
C GLY A 24 -4.03 -8.51 1.20
N ASP A 25 -4.07 -8.70 -0.12
CA ASP A 25 -4.01 -7.58 -1.06
C ASP A 25 -5.23 -6.69 -0.82
N MET A 26 -5.09 -5.70 0.07
CA MET A 26 -6.14 -4.76 0.46
C MET A 26 -6.67 -3.96 -0.73
N THR A 27 -5.93 -3.94 -1.84
CA THR A 27 -6.36 -3.31 -3.09
C THR A 27 -7.21 -4.23 -3.97
N ARG A 28 -7.19 -5.56 -3.71
CA ARG A 28 -7.85 -6.62 -4.50
C ARG A 28 -9.33 -6.77 -4.17
N ASP A 29 -9.73 -6.69 -2.89
CA ASP A 29 -11.13 -6.78 -2.46
C ASP A 29 -11.98 -5.57 -2.87
N SER A 30 -11.36 -4.52 -3.42
CA SER A 30 -12.06 -3.32 -3.90
C SER A 30 -12.71 -3.45 -5.28
N ALA A 31 -12.61 -4.62 -5.93
CA ALA A 31 -13.27 -4.89 -7.21
C ALA A 31 -14.80 -5.08 -7.09
N LEU A 32 -15.33 -5.21 -5.87
CA LEU A 32 -16.76 -5.22 -5.63
C LEU A 32 -17.31 -3.80 -5.78
N ARG A 33 -18.26 -3.63 -6.71
CA ARG A 33 -19.13 -2.45 -6.84
C ARG A 33 -19.45 -1.91 -5.45
N TRP A 34 -19.08 -0.66 -5.20
CA TRP A 34 -19.34 -0.03 -3.90
C TRP A 34 -20.85 0.10 -3.66
N ASP A 35 -21.35 -0.53 -2.59
CA ASP A 35 -22.77 -0.52 -2.21
C ASP A 35 -23.33 0.90 -1.94
N ASN A 36 -22.43 1.85 -1.64
CA ASN A 36 -22.77 3.26 -1.41
C ASN A 36 -22.50 4.16 -2.64
N ASN A 37 -22.04 3.58 -3.75
CA ASN A 37 -22.01 4.32 -5.02
C ASN A 37 -23.46 4.62 -5.38
N LEU A 38 -23.79 5.91 -5.54
CA LEU A 38 -25.11 6.34 -5.99
C LEU A 38 -25.01 6.70 -7.47
N PRO A 39 -25.03 5.71 -8.39
CA PRO A 39 -24.79 5.93 -9.81
C PRO A 39 -25.76 6.95 -10.41
N GLN A 40 -26.95 7.06 -9.84
CA GLN A 40 -27.98 8.03 -10.18
C GLN A 40 -27.61 9.51 -9.98
N TYR A 41 -26.57 9.82 -9.19
CA TYR A 41 -26.06 11.19 -8.98
C TYR A 41 -24.68 11.43 -9.60
N LEU A 42 -24.09 10.43 -10.24
CA LEU A 42 -22.87 10.59 -11.02
C LEU A 42 -23.17 11.41 -12.28
N THR A 43 -22.21 12.25 -12.71
CA THR A 43 -22.26 12.84 -14.05
C THR A 43 -22.26 11.72 -15.10
N ARG A 44 -22.83 11.96 -16.29
CA ARG A 44 -22.87 10.95 -17.37
C ARG A 44 -21.48 10.40 -17.72
N GLU A 45 -20.45 11.26 -17.59
CA GLU A 45 -19.05 10.89 -17.77
C GLU A 45 -18.55 9.95 -16.67
N ALA A 46 -18.86 10.25 -15.40
CA ALA A 46 -18.52 9.39 -14.27
C ALA A 46 -19.26 8.03 -14.33
N GLN A 47 -20.52 8.00 -14.76
CA GLN A 47 -21.28 6.75 -14.99
C GLN A 47 -20.64 5.88 -16.07
N ARG A 48 -20.22 6.49 -17.19
CA ARG A 48 -19.56 5.79 -18.29
C ARG A 48 -18.21 5.21 -17.87
N ASN A 49 -17.43 5.97 -17.10
CA ASN A 49 -16.13 5.54 -16.61
C ASN A 49 -16.24 4.41 -15.57
N ASP A 50 -17.24 4.48 -14.68
CA ASP A 50 -17.55 3.43 -13.70
C ASP A 50 -18.00 2.13 -14.40
N MET A 51 -18.84 2.24 -15.43
CA MET A 51 -19.21 1.11 -16.29
C MET A 51 -18.01 0.52 -17.03
N MET A 52 -17.07 1.36 -17.50
CA MET A 52 -15.85 0.92 -18.19
C MET A 52 -14.86 0.21 -17.25
N LEU A 53 -14.82 0.61 -15.97
CA LEU A 53 -14.05 -0.07 -14.91
C LEU A 53 -14.62 -1.45 -14.58
N GLY A 54 -15.95 -1.63 -14.63
CA GLY A 54 -16.60 -2.94 -14.43
C GLY A 54 -16.54 -3.89 -15.63
N ILE A 55 -16.10 -3.44 -16.81
CA ILE A 55 -15.96 -4.24 -18.04
C ILE A 55 -14.52 -4.76 -18.23
N LEU A 56 -13.53 -4.17 -17.53
CA LEU A 56 -12.18 -4.72 -17.52
C LEU A 56 -12.24 -6.12 -16.91
N PRO A 57 -11.70 -7.15 -17.59
CA PRO A 57 -11.60 -8.46 -16.97
C PRO A 57 -10.82 -8.30 -15.67
N PRO A 58 -11.22 -8.97 -14.57
CA PRO A 58 -10.38 -9.03 -13.38
C PRO A 58 -8.98 -9.41 -13.85
N SER A 59 -8.00 -8.56 -13.55
CA SER A 59 -6.62 -8.78 -13.96
C SER A 59 -6.22 -10.17 -13.47
N ALA A 60 -6.07 -11.10 -14.42
CA ALA A 60 -5.72 -12.50 -14.25
C ALA A 60 -6.12 -13.11 -12.90
N GLU A 61 -7.22 -13.86 -12.88
CA GLU A 61 -7.54 -14.78 -11.80
C GLU A 61 -6.35 -15.71 -11.54
N THR A 62 -5.48 -15.37 -10.60
CA THR A 62 -4.85 -16.38 -9.78
C THR A 62 -5.95 -16.88 -8.87
N SER A 63 -6.38 -18.13 -9.11
CA SER A 63 -7.35 -18.83 -8.27
C SER A 63 -7.01 -18.60 -6.79
N PRO A 64 -8.00 -18.59 -5.88
CA PRO A 64 -7.72 -18.75 -4.46
C PRO A 64 -7.14 -20.15 -4.27
N GLY A 65 -5.83 -20.26 -4.48
CA GLY A 65 -5.05 -21.41 -4.06
C GLY A 65 -5.03 -21.35 -2.55
N ASP A 66 -5.96 -22.10 -1.95
CA ASP A 66 -5.81 -22.66 -0.62
C ASP A 66 -4.41 -23.27 -0.52
N GLY A 67 -3.50 -22.59 0.19
CA GLY A 67 -2.10 -22.96 0.22
C GLY A 67 -1.21 -21.83 0.74
N GLU A 68 -0.57 -22.11 1.87
CA GLU A 68 0.47 -21.36 2.57
C GLU A 68 1.60 -20.91 1.62
N ARG A 69 1.38 -19.86 0.82
CA ARG A 69 2.39 -19.38 -0.12
C ARG A 69 3.45 -18.60 0.62
N GLU A 70 4.55 -19.28 0.89
CA GLU A 70 5.76 -18.71 1.48
C GLU A 70 6.71 -18.16 0.43
N VAL A 71 7.17 -16.94 0.67
CA VAL A 71 8.23 -16.28 -0.11
C VAL A 71 9.38 -15.97 0.83
N TRP A 72 10.57 -16.43 0.47
CA TRP A 72 11.78 -16.28 1.26
C TRP A 72 12.71 -15.28 0.56
N MET A 73 13.34 -14.39 1.34
CA MET A 73 14.27 -13.37 0.82
C MET A 73 15.55 -13.37 1.63
N ARG A 74 16.69 -13.53 0.96
CA ARG A 74 18.01 -13.37 1.58
C ARG A 74 18.45 -11.92 1.49
N LEU A 75 18.67 -11.31 2.66
CA LEU A 75 18.90 -9.89 2.86
C LEU A 75 20.11 -9.67 3.78
N SER A 76 20.58 -8.42 3.84
CA SER A 76 21.63 -7.99 4.76
C SER A 76 21.07 -7.16 5.91
N SER A 77 21.36 -7.59 7.13
CA SER A 77 21.03 -6.88 8.37
C SER A 77 21.55 -5.44 8.37
N LYS A 78 22.74 -5.21 7.78
CA LYS A 78 23.38 -3.89 7.71
C LYS A 78 22.63 -2.94 6.79
N HIS A 79 22.24 -3.40 5.60
CA HIS A 79 21.44 -2.59 4.67
C HIS A 79 20.06 -2.28 5.26
N LEU A 80 19.40 -3.28 5.85
CA LEU A 80 18.11 -3.12 6.50
C LEU A 80 18.18 -2.12 7.66
N SER A 81 19.15 -2.27 8.56
CA SER A 81 19.32 -1.40 9.74
C SER A 81 19.66 0.03 9.36
N LEU A 82 20.47 0.23 8.31
CA LEU A 82 20.82 1.57 7.83
C LEU A 82 19.60 2.27 7.22
N ALA A 83 18.76 1.53 6.48
CA ALA A 83 17.63 2.10 5.74
C ALA A 83 16.37 2.32 6.60
N SER A 84 16.26 1.68 7.77
CA SER A 84 15.02 1.60 8.53
C SER A 84 15.26 1.51 10.03
N ALA A 85 14.69 2.46 10.77
CA ALA A 85 14.64 2.40 12.23
C ALA A 85 13.84 1.19 12.76
N TYR A 86 12.87 0.69 11.99
CA TYR A 86 12.13 -0.53 12.33
C TYR A 86 13.08 -1.74 12.32
N PHE A 87 13.79 -1.96 11.22
CA PHE A 87 14.71 -3.10 11.11
C PHE A 87 15.90 -2.97 12.06
N GLN A 88 16.40 -1.75 12.29
CA GLN A 88 17.46 -1.52 13.26
C GLN A 88 17.06 -2.00 14.66
N ARG A 89 15.85 -1.67 15.14
CA ARG A 89 15.36 -2.13 16.46
C ARG A 89 15.13 -3.63 16.49
N LEU A 90 14.56 -4.17 15.42
CA LEU A 90 14.31 -5.61 15.29
C LEU A 90 15.60 -6.42 15.43
N ILE A 91 16.67 -5.98 14.75
CA ILE A 91 18.00 -6.62 14.75
C ILE A 91 18.76 -6.37 16.06
N SER A 92 18.53 -5.25 16.75
CA SER A 92 19.24 -4.90 17.99
C SER A 92 18.75 -5.67 19.23
N GLY A 93 17.71 -6.50 19.11
CA GLY A 93 17.30 -7.45 20.16
C GLY A 93 16.09 -7.06 20.99
N ASP A 94 15.41 -5.95 20.68
CA ASP A 94 14.19 -5.54 21.41
C ASP A 94 12.94 -6.36 21.00
N TRP A 95 13.06 -7.24 20.00
CA TRP A 95 11.96 -8.03 19.43
C TRP A 95 12.29 -9.52 19.34
N THR A 96 11.31 -10.36 19.69
CA THR A 96 11.39 -11.83 19.76
C THR A 96 11.48 -12.56 18.42
N GLU A 97 11.36 -11.87 17.29
CA GLU A 97 11.28 -12.51 15.96
C GLU A 97 12.64 -13.04 15.41
N THR A 98 13.77 -12.69 16.02
CA THR A 98 15.11 -12.96 15.46
C THR A 98 15.70 -14.32 15.83
N GLN A 99 14.90 -15.39 15.84
CA GLN A 99 15.47 -16.73 16.06
C GLN A 99 16.28 -17.17 14.83
N PRO A 100 17.57 -17.53 14.97
CA PRO A 100 18.38 -18.03 13.87
C PRO A 100 17.75 -19.28 13.24
N LYS A 101 17.51 -19.25 11.93
CA LYS A 101 17.05 -20.40 11.14
C LYS A 101 18.06 -20.66 10.02
N ASP A 102 18.33 -21.93 9.70
CA ASP A 102 19.07 -22.35 8.50
C ASP A 102 20.44 -21.64 8.27
N GLY A 103 21.15 -21.30 9.36
CA GLY A 103 22.47 -20.67 9.30
C GLY A 103 22.47 -19.14 9.10
N TYR A 104 21.29 -18.50 9.10
CA TYR A 104 21.16 -17.04 9.12
C TYR A 104 21.34 -16.48 10.53
N SER A 105 21.95 -15.31 10.63
CA SER A 105 22.09 -14.60 11.91
C SER A 105 20.75 -14.03 12.40
N TYR A 106 19.86 -13.68 11.46
CA TYR A 106 18.56 -13.10 11.76
C TYR A 106 17.47 -13.72 10.88
N THR A 107 16.32 -14.02 11.47
CA THR A 107 15.09 -14.37 10.74
C THR A 107 14.06 -13.28 10.99
N ILE A 108 13.33 -12.86 9.96
CA ILE A 108 12.27 -11.86 10.05
C ILE A 108 11.01 -12.49 9.45
N THR A 109 9.89 -12.36 10.14
CA THR A 109 8.60 -12.84 9.63
C THR A 109 7.74 -11.68 9.16
N ALA A 110 7.09 -11.86 8.03
CA ALA A 110 6.11 -10.94 7.48
C ALA A 110 4.91 -11.75 6.99
N GLN A 111 3.74 -11.12 6.93
CA GLN A 111 2.53 -11.79 6.48
C GLN A 111 1.74 -10.90 5.54
N GLU A 112 1.10 -11.52 4.55
CA GLU A 112 0.04 -10.91 3.72
C GLU A 112 0.43 -9.72 2.84
N TRP A 113 1.71 -9.32 2.84
CA TRP A 113 2.20 -8.28 1.94
C TRP A 113 2.10 -8.69 0.47
N ASP A 114 1.96 -7.68 -0.39
CA ASP A 114 2.20 -7.84 -1.83
C ASP A 114 3.68 -8.18 -2.06
N GLU A 115 3.91 -9.35 -2.62
CA GLU A 115 5.24 -9.90 -2.86
C GLU A 115 6.09 -8.97 -3.73
N LYS A 116 5.51 -8.43 -4.82
CA LYS A 116 6.24 -7.60 -5.77
C LYS A 116 6.63 -6.27 -5.16
N ALA A 117 5.74 -5.65 -4.38
CA ALA A 117 6.03 -4.43 -3.66
C ALA A 117 7.12 -4.64 -2.60
N LEU A 118 7.08 -5.77 -1.87
CA LEU A 118 8.09 -6.10 -0.87
C LEU A 118 9.45 -6.38 -1.50
N VAL A 119 9.50 -7.18 -2.56
CA VAL A 119 10.73 -7.43 -3.33
C VAL A 119 11.29 -6.13 -3.91
N LEU A 120 10.45 -5.24 -4.41
CA LEU A 120 10.87 -3.92 -4.90
C LEU A 120 11.51 -3.08 -3.78
N LEU A 121 10.86 -3.00 -2.62
CA LEU A 121 11.40 -2.29 -1.46
C LEU A 121 12.76 -2.85 -1.04
N MET A 122 12.88 -4.18 -0.96
CA MET A 122 14.12 -4.83 -0.57
C MET A 122 15.24 -4.60 -1.59
N ASN A 123 14.95 -4.59 -2.88
CA ASN A 123 15.94 -4.24 -3.92
C ASN A 123 16.42 -2.79 -3.77
N ILE A 124 15.52 -1.85 -3.45
CA ILE A 124 15.89 -0.45 -3.20
C ILE A 124 16.83 -0.35 -1.99
N ILE A 125 16.46 -0.95 -0.86
CA ILE A 125 17.28 -0.95 0.37
C ILE A 125 18.68 -1.52 0.15
N HIS A 126 18.80 -2.54 -0.71
CA HIS A 126 20.07 -3.20 -1.02
C HIS A 126 20.82 -2.58 -2.21
N GLY A 127 20.37 -1.43 -2.72
CA GLY A 127 21.02 -0.75 -3.84
C GLY A 127 21.03 -1.55 -5.15
N ARG A 128 20.11 -2.49 -5.33
CA ARG A 128 19.99 -3.34 -6.53
C ARG A 128 19.26 -2.60 -7.65
N THR A 129 19.84 -1.48 -8.08
CA THR A 129 19.25 -0.50 -9.01
C THR A 129 18.78 -1.13 -10.33
N THR A 130 19.46 -2.17 -10.83
CA THR A 130 19.07 -2.88 -12.06
C THR A 130 17.74 -3.63 -11.95
N HIS A 131 17.26 -3.88 -10.74
CA HIS A 131 15.98 -4.53 -10.44
C HIS A 131 14.89 -3.53 -10.06
N VAL A 132 15.19 -2.22 -10.09
CA VAL A 132 14.25 -1.15 -9.79
C VAL A 132 13.75 -0.54 -11.11
N PRO A 133 12.44 -0.61 -11.41
CA PRO A 133 11.91 -0.11 -12.67
C PRO A 133 11.95 1.42 -12.73
N ARG A 134 12.10 1.97 -13.95
CA ARG A 134 12.09 3.43 -14.17
C ARG A 134 10.70 4.05 -14.02
N CYS A 135 9.65 3.27 -14.23
CA CYS A 135 8.26 3.67 -14.08
C CYS A 135 7.50 2.58 -13.31
N VAL A 136 6.55 2.98 -12.47
CA VAL A 136 5.64 2.07 -11.75
C VAL A 136 4.20 2.52 -11.94
N SER A 137 3.25 1.60 -11.80
CA SER A 137 1.83 1.97 -11.75
C SER A 137 1.52 2.71 -10.45
N VAL A 138 0.45 3.52 -10.44
CA VAL A 138 -0.03 4.19 -9.22
C VAL A 138 -0.39 3.19 -8.12
N GLU A 139 -0.91 2.01 -8.49
CA GLU A 139 -1.22 0.93 -7.55
C GLU A 139 0.05 0.35 -6.92
N MET A 140 1.09 0.07 -7.71
CA MET A 140 2.37 -0.41 -7.18
C MET A 140 3.02 0.64 -6.27
N LEU A 141 2.94 1.93 -6.63
CA LEU A 141 3.45 3.02 -5.81
C LEU A 141 2.69 3.15 -4.48
N ALA A 142 1.37 2.93 -4.49
CA ALA A 142 0.56 2.88 -3.27
C ALA A 142 0.93 1.67 -2.40
N LYS A 143 1.04 0.47 -2.98
CA LYS A 143 1.49 -0.75 -2.28
C LYS A 143 2.86 -0.57 -1.64
N LEU A 144 3.82 0.01 -2.38
CA LEU A 144 5.12 0.38 -1.85
C LEU A 144 5.00 1.42 -0.72
N GLY A 145 4.14 2.42 -0.87
CA GLY A 145 3.88 3.43 0.16
C GLY A 145 3.39 2.85 1.49
N ILE A 146 2.57 1.79 1.45
CA ILE A 146 2.14 1.07 2.67
C ILE A 146 3.36 0.48 3.38
N LEU A 147 4.22 -0.23 2.65
CA LEU A 147 5.42 -0.85 3.20
C LEU A 147 6.42 0.19 3.72
N VAL A 148 6.61 1.29 2.99
CA VAL A 148 7.49 2.40 3.37
C VAL A 148 7.02 3.06 4.67
N ASN A 149 5.70 3.27 4.80
CA ASN A 149 5.12 3.79 6.02
C ASN A 149 5.20 2.78 7.19
N TYR A 150 5.03 1.48 6.93
CA TYR A 150 5.13 0.43 7.94
C TYR A 150 6.56 0.29 8.46
N TYR A 151 7.51 0.03 7.56
CA TYR A 151 8.93 -0.18 7.86
C TYR A 151 9.71 1.11 8.11
N LYS A 152 9.09 2.29 8.08
CA LYS A 152 9.72 3.58 8.41
C LYS A 152 11.02 3.84 7.63
N CYS A 153 10.99 3.63 6.32
CA CYS A 153 12.16 3.70 5.44
C CYS A 153 12.00 4.70 4.27
N TYR A 154 11.29 5.81 4.52
CA TYR A 154 11.03 6.84 3.50
C TYR A 154 12.31 7.40 2.86
N GLU A 155 13.34 7.67 3.66
CA GLU A 155 14.60 8.23 3.15
C GLU A 155 15.29 7.30 2.14
N ALA A 156 15.26 5.99 2.38
CA ALA A 156 15.89 5.00 1.52
C ALA A 156 15.23 4.89 0.13
N VAL A 157 13.93 5.20 0.03
CA VAL A 157 13.19 5.12 -1.24
C VAL A 157 13.06 6.45 -1.97
N LYS A 158 13.36 7.57 -1.29
CA LYS A 158 13.02 8.92 -1.71
C LYS A 158 13.42 9.25 -3.15
N PHE A 159 14.65 8.90 -3.54
CA PHE A 159 15.16 9.17 -4.89
C PHE A 159 14.26 8.57 -6.00
N TYR A 160 13.82 7.33 -5.82
CA TYR A 160 12.96 6.65 -6.78
C TYR A 160 11.54 7.19 -6.74
N THR A 161 11.01 7.41 -5.54
CA THR A 161 9.63 7.85 -5.37
C THR A 161 9.43 9.27 -5.85
N ASP A 162 10.39 10.18 -5.67
CA ASP A 162 10.34 11.54 -6.22
C ASP A 162 10.21 11.51 -7.75
N THR A 163 10.95 10.61 -8.41
CA THR A 163 10.89 10.43 -9.87
C THR A 163 9.52 9.90 -10.30
N TRP A 164 9.03 8.84 -9.65
CA TRP A 164 7.74 8.24 -9.99
C TRP A 164 6.55 9.16 -9.70
N VAL A 165 6.58 9.88 -8.57
CA VAL A 165 5.56 10.89 -8.23
C VAL A 165 5.57 12.04 -9.23
N SER A 166 6.75 12.52 -9.64
CA SER A 166 6.85 13.56 -10.67
C SER A 166 6.23 13.12 -11.99
N LEU A 167 6.50 11.88 -12.42
CA LEU A 167 5.89 11.30 -13.62
C LEU A 167 4.36 11.16 -13.47
N LEU A 168 3.89 10.73 -12.31
CA LEU A 168 2.46 10.62 -11.99
C LEU A 168 1.77 12.00 -12.02
N ASN A 169 2.46 13.06 -11.60
CA ASN A 169 1.94 14.43 -11.58
C ASN A 169 1.88 15.08 -12.97
N LEU A 170 2.49 14.48 -13.99
CA LEU A 170 2.25 14.88 -15.40
C LEU A 170 0.86 14.43 -15.89
N LEU A 171 0.23 13.48 -15.22
CA LEU A 171 -1.11 12.98 -15.57
C LEU A 171 -2.20 13.85 -14.92
N PRO A 172 -3.31 14.11 -15.63
CA PRO A 172 -4.46 14.84 -15.08
C PRO A 172 -4.91 14.27 -13.74
N LEU A 173 -5.24 15.14 -12.78
CA LEU A 173 -5.78 14.70 -11.49
C LEU A 173 -7.18 14.11 -11.69
N PRO A 174 -7.49 12.96 -11.05
CA PRO A 174 -8.82 12.40 -11.09
C PRO A 174 -9.81 13.36 -10.44
N LEU A 175 -10.86 13.69 -11.19
CA LEU A 175 -11.96 14.56 -10.74
C LEU A 175 -13.15 13.75 -10.19
N VAL A 176 -13.11 12.44 -10.36
CA VAL A 176 -14.16 11.51 -9.96
C VAL A 176 -13.65 10.63 -8.82
N TYR A 177 -14.50 10.40 -7.82
CA TYR A 177 -14.21 9.50 -6.73
C TYR A 177 -14.06 8.06 -7.25
N GLY A 178 -12.89 7.46 -7.01
CA GLY A 178 -12.55 6.15 -7.57
C GLY A 178 -11.21 5.62 -7.05
N ARG A 179 -10.86 4.39 -7.45
CA ARG A 179 -9.65 3.70 -6.98
C ARG A 179 -8.36 4.48 -7.25
N GLU A 180 -8.24 5.02 -8.46
CA GLU A 180 -7.09 5.85 -8.84
C GLU A 180 -6.99 7.11 -7.97
N LEU A 181 -8.11 7.78 -7.69
CA LEU A 181 -8.13 8.95 -6.81
C LEU A 181 -7.60 8.60 -5.42
N LEU A 182 -8.05 7.50 -4.84
CA LEU A 182 -7.64 7.09 -3.49
C LEU A 182 -6.17 6.67 -3.45
N PHE A 183 -5.67 5.97 -4.48
CA PHE A 183 -4.24 5.67 -4.57
C PHE A 183 -3.41 6.94 -4.72
N ARG A 184 -3.80 7.89 -5.58
CA ARG A 184 -3.09 9.16 -5.74
C ARG A 184 -3.13 10.00 -4.46
N LEU A 185 -4.26 10.01 -3.76
CA LEU A 185 -4.38 10.67 -2.46
C LEU A 185 -3.42 10.05 -1.45
N PHE A 186 -3.42 8.73 -1.32
CA PHE A 186 -2.53 8.04 -0.39
C PHE A 186 -1.06 8.22 -0.72
N VAL A 187 -0.67 8.09 -1.99
CA VAL A 187 0.68 8.36 -2.47
C VAL A 187 1.09 9.79 -2.12
N SER A 188 0.21 10.78 -2.37
CA SER A 188 0.51 12.17 -2.03
C SER A 188 0.65 12.41 -0.52
N TRP A 189 -0.07 11.65 0.30
CA TRP A 189 0.05 11.70 1.76
C TRP A 189 1.37 11.07 2.25
N VAL A 190 1.68 9.84 1.81
CA VAL A 190 2.87 9.10 2.24
C VAL A 190 4.15 9.79 1.80
N PHE A 191 4.19 10.31 0.58
CA PHE A 191 5.38 10.95 0.01
C PHE A 191 5.37 12.48 0.12
N LEU A 192 4.51 13.03 0.98
CA LEU A 192 4.47 14.45 1.36
C LEU A 192 4.28 15.44 0.20
N ASP A 193 3.52 15.06 -0.83
CA ASP A 193 3.07 15.95 -1.91
C ASP A 193 1.81 16.72 -1.47
N GLY A 194 2.04 17.82 -0.75
CA GLY A 194 0.97 18.63 -0.17
C GLY A 194 0.01 19.25 -1.18
N ILE A 195 0.47 19.58 -2.39
CA ILE A 195 -0.36 20.22 -3.43
C ILE A 195 -1.37 19.20 -3.98
N THR A 196 -0.88 18.02 -4.36
CA THR A 196 -1.72 16.93 -4.84
C THR A 196 -2.69 16.46 -3.75
N PHE A 197 -2.20 16.30 -2.52
CA PHE A 197 -3.03 15.87 -1.39
C PHE A 197 -4.19 16.84 -1.12
N ALA A 198 -3.90 18.15 -1.04
CA ALA A 198 -4.93 19.16 -0.84
C ALA A 198 -5.95 19.20 -1.97
N THR A 199 -5.50 19.01 -3.22
CA THR A 199 -6.36 19.05 -4.40
C THR A 199 -7.31 17.85 -4.44
N LEU A 200 -6.79 16.64 -4.23
CA LEU A 200 -7.60 15.42 -4.21
C LEU A 200 -8.55 15.36 -3.01
N THR A 201 -8.12 15.88 -1.85
CA THR A 201 -9.00 16.01 -0.68
C THR A 201 -10.19 16.90 -0.98
N LYS A 202 -10.00 18.04 -1.68
CA LYS A 202 -11.12 18.90 -2.11
C LYS A 202 -12.07 18.15 -3.04
N VAL A 203 -11.54 17.43 -4.04
CA VAL A 203 -12.37 16.62 -4.95
C VAL A 203 -13.21 15.62 -4.17
N ILE A 204 -12.63 14.96 -3.16
CA ILE A 204 -13.40 14.05 -2.32
C ILE A 204 -14.48 14.79 -1.54
N LEU A 205 -14.13 15.87 -0.83
CA LEU A 205 -15.09 16.62 -0.01
C LEU A 205 -16.29 17.14 -0.83
N TYR A 206 -16.08 17.56 -2.08
CA TYR A 206 -17.16 18.03 -2.95
C TYR A 206 -18.04 16.91 -3.51
N ASN A 207 -17.48 15.72 -3.72
CA ASN A 207 -18.19 14.60 -4.35
C ASN A 207 -18.69 13.55 -3.34
N SER A 208 -18.17 13.54 -2.11
CA SER A 208 -18.57 12.59 -1.07
C SER A 208 -19.93 12.95 -0.50
N ARG A 209 -20.84 11.97 -0.46
CA ARG A 209 -22.15 12.09 0.21
C ARG A 209 -22.29 11.15 1.41
N GLY A 210 -21.17 10.66 1.93
CA GLY A 210 -21.08 9.72 3.06
C GLY A 210 -19.63 9.48 3.50
N PRO A 211 -19.40 8.61 4.50
CA PRO A 211 -18.05 8.31 5.01
C PRO A 211 -17.11 7.79 3.90
N MET A 212 -15.86 8.23 3.93
CA MET A 212 -14.84 7.76 2.98
C MET A 212 -14.45 6.32 3.27
N HIS A 213 -14.40 5.49 2.23
CA HIS A 213 -13.78 4.17 2.33
C HIS A 213 -12.26 4.32 2.26
N SER A 214 -11.54 3.70 3.20
CA SER A 214 -10.07 3.84 3.30
C SER A 214 -9.30 2.89 2.39
N LEU A 215 -9.94 1.91 1.74
CA LEU A 215 -9.27 0.82 0.98
C LEU A 215 -8.23 0.05 1.82
N GLY A 216 -8.41 -0.03 3.14
CA GLY A 216 -7.40 -0.58 4.04
C GLY A 216 -6.12 0.25 4.14
N LEU A 217 -6.05 1.41 3.47
CA LEU A 217 -4.89 2.28 3.52
C LEU A 217 -4.76 2.91 4.90
N PRO A 218 -3.55 3.03 5.46
CA PRO A 218 -3.31 3.62 6.78
C PRO A 218 -3.44 5.14 6.79
N MET A 219 -4.44 5.71 6.10
CA MET A 219 -4.78 7.12 6.19
C MET A 219 -5.49 7.36 7.52
N SER A 220 -4.84 8.12 8.38
CA SER A 220 -5.25 8.45 9.76
C SER A 220 -6.76 8.65 9.93
N HIS A 221 -7.32 8.05 11.00
CA HIS A 221 -8.65 8.33 11.56
C HIS A 221 -8.92 9.82 11.83
N GLN A 222 -7.92 10.70 11.74
CA GLN A 222 -8.08 12.14 11.85
C GLN A 222 -8.60 12.81 10.55
N VAL A 223 -8.51 12.15 9.39
CA VAL A 223 -9.04 12.67 8.12
C VAL A 223 -10.49 12.21 7.89
N ILE A 224 -10.86 11.04 8.42
CA ILE A 224 -12.22 10.50 8.34
C ILE A 224 -13.02 11.08 9.51
N GLY A 225 -13.66 12.22 9.27
CA GLY A 225 -14.46 12.91 10.28
C GLY A 225 -15.43 11.98 11.00
N LYS A 226 -15.37 11.97 12.34
CA LYS A 226 -16.43 11.39 13.17
C LYS A 226 -17.72 12.17 12.89
N HIS A 227 -18.64 11.56 12.15
CA HIS A 227 -20.03 12.05 12.15
C HIS A 227 -20.59 11.72 13.53
N ARG A 228 -20.68 12.72 14.41
CA ARG A 228 -21.56 12.66 15.58
C ARG A 228 -22.97 12.51 15.02
N GLY A 229 -23.56 11.33 15.19
CA GLY A 229 -24.99 11.15 15.04
C GLY A 229 -25.69 12.13 15.96
N SER A 230 -26.57 12.92 15.38
CA SER A 230 -27.53 13.76 16.07
C SER A 230 -28.38 12.90 16.99
N ASP A 231 -28.18 13.03 18.31
CA ASP A 231 -29.20 12.69 19.29
C ASP A 231 -30.36 13.66 19.13
N ALA A 232 -31.34 13.23 18.33
CA ALA A 232 -32.67 13.80 18.30
C ALA A 232 -33.63 12.75 18.83
N SER A 233 -33.82 12.73 20.15
CA SER A 233 -35.08 12.28 20.73
C SER A 233 -35.23 12.75 22.17
N SER A 234 -36.28 13.57 22.35
CA SER A 234 -37.09 13.72 23.56
C SER A 234 -36.65 14.75 24.60
N ILE A 235 -37.04 15.99 24.30
CA ILE A 235 -37.63 16.91 25.27
C ILE A 235 -38.84 16.21 25.90
N GLN A 236 -38.85 16.05 27.22
CA GLN A 236 -40.09 16.12 28.00
C GLN A 236 -39.89 17.14 29.11
N VAL A 237 -40.82 18.09 29.12
CA VAL A 237 -41.03 19.12 30.13
C VAL A 237 -42.04 18.55 31.14
N ASP A 238 -41.77 18.89 32.40
CA ASP A 238 -42.50 18.66 33.66
C ASP A 238 -41.92 17.56 34.58
#